data_AF-A0A1V3C282-F1
#
_entry.id   AF-A0A1V3C282-F1
#
_cell.length_a   1.000
_cell.length_b   1.000
_cell.length_c   1.000
_cell.angle_alpha   90.00
_cell.angle_beta   90.00
_cell.angle_gamma   90.00
#
_symmetry.space_group_name_H-M   'P 1'
#
loop_
_entity.id
_entity.type
_entity.pdbx_description
1 polymer ?
#
loop_
_entity_poly.entity_id
_entity_poly.type
_entity_poly.pdbx_seq_one_letter_code
_entity_poly.pdbx_strand_id
1 'polypeptide(L)'
;MDTPDQTVAPDSARGSRWEAVQPWLTLACRVGLAAVLFYAAVSKFPPALSVQAVEAYDLFPVDVARLIGYTLPLFEIALAVLLLAGLATRYVGAVSALLMVVFIAGVVSAMARGLNIDCGCFGGGGQVEPGETKYGLSIARDIAFAALGGFIALWPRSPFAIDRALGLFR
;
A
#
# COMPACT_ATOMS: atom_id res chain seq x y z
N MET A 1 -20.45 -51.65 30.25
CA MET A 1 -21.29 -50.55 29.76
C MET A 1 -20.34 -49.42 29.42
N ASP A 2 -19.95 -49.38 28.16
CA ASP A 2 -18.82 -48.65 27.60
C ASP A 2 -19.01 -47.13 27.64
N THR A 3 -17.95 -46.39 27.97
CA THR A 3 -17.84 -44.95 27.67
C THR A 3 -16.94 -44.82 26.44
N PRO A 4 -17.35 -44.15 25.36
CA PRO A 4 -16.51 -44.04 24.17
C PRO A 4 -15.35 -43.07 24.43
N ASP A 5 -14.13 -43.57 24.27
CA ASP A 5 -12.90 -42.80 24.18
C ASP A 5 -12.97 -41.86 22.96
N GLN A 6 -13.10 -40.57 23.20
CA GLN A 6 -13.09 -39.53 22.19
C GLN A 6 -11.64 -39.13 21.92
N THR A 7 -11.00 -39.77 20.95
CA THR A 7 -9.70 -39.35 20.42
C THR A 7 -9.85 -38.01 19.69
N VAL A 8 -9.52 -36.91 20.37
CA VAL A 8 -9.38 -35.58 19.75
C VAL A 8 -8.14 -35.59 18.86
N ALA A 9 -8.32 -35.50 17.54
CA ALA A 9 -7.22 -35.35 16.59
C ALA A 9 -6.48 -34.01 16.83
N PRO A 10 -5.14 -33.96 16.67
CA PRO A 10 -4.39 -32.79 17.08
C PRO A 10 -4.53 -31.63 16.07
N ASP A 11 -5.04 -30.50 16.55
CA ASP A 11 -5.13 -29.20 15.87
C ASP A 11 -3.74 -28.53 15.61
N SER A 12 -2.65 -29.30 15.79
CA SER A 12 -1.26 -28.80 15.83
C SER A 12 -0.62 -28.58 14.45
N ALA A 13 -1.14 -29.22 13.40
CA ALA A 13 -0.55 -29.14 12.06
C ALA A 13 -0.72 -27.77 11.38
N ARG A 14 -1.77 -27.00 11.76
CA ARG A 14 -2.07 -25.69 11.18
C ARG A 14 -1.16 -24.58 11.74
N GLY A 15 -0.76 -24.69 13.01
CA GLY A 15 0.16 -23.76 13.67
C GLY A 15 1.58 -23.82 13.08
N SER A 16 2.12 -25.02 12.89
CA SER A 16 3.50 -25.22 12.38
C SER A 16 3.70 -24.71 10.94
N ARG A 17 2.77 -25.01 10.02
CA ARG A 17 2.90 -24.58 8.62
C ARG A 17 2.74 -23.07 8.47
N TRP A 18 1.86 -22.45 9.26
CA TRP A 18 1.66 -20.99 9.24
C TRP A 18 2.88 -20.23 9.73
N GLU A 19 3.51 -20.68 10.82
CA GLU A 19 4.75 -20.07 11.33
C GLU A 19 5.90 -20.14 10.33
N ALA A 20 5.96 -21.20 9.53
CA ALA A 20 6.95 -21.33 8.46
C ALA A 20 6.65 -20.44 7.25
N VAL A 21 5.37 -20.33 6.83
CA VAL A 21 4.97 -19.62 5.59
C VAL A 21 4.81 -18.11 5.80
N GLN A 22 4.28 -17.69 6.94
CA GLN A 22 3.96 -16.29 7.24
C GLN A 22 5.14 -15.33 7.00
N PRO A 23 6.39 -15.63 7.42
CA PRO A 23 7.51 -14.73 7.19
C PRO A 23 7.83 -14.50 5.72
N TRP A 24 7.77 -15.55 4.91
CA TRP A 24 7.97 -15.47 3.46
C TRP A 24 6.84 -14.71 2.77
N LEU A 25 5.61 -14.89 3.25
CA LEU A 25 4.46 -14.13 2.75
C LEU A 25 4.65 -12.63 3.04
N THR A 26 5.06 -12.26 4.25
CA THR A 26 5.37 -10.85 4.58
C THR A 26 6.51 -10.31 3.73
N LEU A 27 7.56 -11.09 3.45
CA LEU A 27 8.62 -10.68 2.52
C LEU A 27 8.05 -10.40 1.13
N ALA A 28 7.24 -11.31 0.58
CA ALA A 28 6.62 -11.15 -0.73
C ALA A 28 5.73 -9.90 -0.79
N CYS A 29 4.91 -9.68 0.25
CA CYS A 29 4.10 -8.47 0.37
C CYS A 29 4.95 -7.20 0.42
N ARG A 30 6.06 -7.21 1.19
CA ARG A 30 7.00 -6.07 1.28
C ARG A 30 7.62 -5.73 -0.06
N VAL A 31 8.17 -6.74 -0.75
CA VAL A 31 8.83 -6.55 -2.05
C VAL A 31 7.82 -6.10 -3.10
N GLY A 32 6.63 -6.73 -3.14
CA GLY A 32 5.57 -6.36 -4.07
C GLY A 32 5.09 -4.91 -3.86
N LEU A 33 4.78 -4.53 -2.61
CA LEU A 33 4.33 -3.19 -2.29
C LEU A 33 5.43 -2.14 -2.55
N ALA A 34 6.69 -2.45 -2.24
CA ALA A 34 7.81 -1.57 -2.53
C ALA A 34 8.04 -1.38 -4.03
N ALA A 35 7.97 -2.45 -4.82
CA ALA A 35 8.12 -2.38 -6.28
C ALA A 35 7.04 -1.49 -6.90
N VAL A 36 5.80 -1.63 -6.42
CA VAL A 36 4.67 -0.81 -6.86
C VAL A 36 4.86 0.66 -6.49
N LEU A 37 5.19 0.97 -5.23
CA LEU A 37 5.44 2.34 -4.77
C LEU A 37 6.59 2.98 -5.53
N PHE A 38 7.65 2.24 -5.78
CA PHE A 38 8.79 2.71 -6.57
C PHE A 38 8.39 2.99 -8.02
N TYR A 39 7.66 2.08 -8.66
CA TYR A 39 7.16 2.27 -10.02
C TYR A 39 6.20 3.46 -10.13
N ALA A 40 5.31 3.63 -9.15
CA ALA A 40 4.42 4.80 -9.03
C ALA A 40 5.21 6.10 -8.94
N ALA A 41 6.26 6.15 -8.12
CA ALA A 41 7.07 7.35 -7.98
C ALA A 41 7.89 7.67 -9.24
N VAL A 42 8.49 6.67 -9.87
CA VAL A 42 9.30 6.84 -11.09
C VAL A 42 8.43 7.28 -12.26
N SER A 43 7.23 6.72 -12.40
CA SER A 43 6.28 7.12 -13.46
C SER A 43 5.79 8.57 -13.30
N LYS A 44 5.87 9.14 -12.09
CA LYS A 44 5.55 10.54 -11.81
C LYS A 44 6.71 11.51 -12.03
N PHE A 45 7.82 11.06 -12.65
CA PHE A 45 8.96 11.92 -12.96
C PHE A 45 8.94 12.37 -14.43
N PRO A 46 8.99 13.68 -14.73
CA PRO A 46 9.19 14.80 -13.82
C PRO A 46 7.94 15.13 -12.97
N PRO A 47 8.13 15.66 -11.74
CA PRO A 47 7.07 15.83 -10.74
C PRO A 47 5.89 16.73 -11.15
N ALA A 48 6.00 17.42 -12.29
CA ALA A 48 4.92 18.18 -12.90
C ALA A 48 3.66 17.31 -13.13
N LEU A 49 3.81 16.04 -13.49
CA LEU A 49 2.67 15.12 -13.68
C LEU A 49 1.96 14.83 -12.35
N SER A 50 2.72 14.66 -11.27
CA SER A 50 2.17 14.47 -9.92
C SER A 50 1.43 15.72 -9.44
N VAL A 51 1.99 16.91 -9.67
CA VAL A 51 1.34 18.19 -9.36
C VAL A 51 0.02 18.33 -10.11
N GLN A 52 0.03 18.09 -11.43
CA GLN A 52 -1.17 18.18 -12.24
C GLN A 52 -2.25 17.20 -11.79
N ALA A 53 -1.87 15.97 -11.44
CA ALA A 53 -2.79 14.98 -10.89
C ALA A 53 -3.43 15.47 -9.58
N VAL A 54 -2.64 15.99 -8.64
CA VAL A 54 -3.14 16.49 -7.35
C VAL A 54 -4.01 17.74 -7.52
N GLU A 55 -3.63 18.67 -8.38
CA GLU A 55 -4.44 19.86 -8.70
C GLU A 55 -5.80 19.48 -9.30
N ALA A 56 -5.87 18.40 -10.10
CA ALA A 56 -7.12 17.94 -10.70
C ALA A 56 -8.13 17.37 -9.69
N TYR A 57 -7.69 16.97 -8.49
CA TYR A 57 -8.62 16.60 -7.41
C TYR A 57 -9.38 17.79 -6.83
N ASP A 58 -8.95 19.03 -7.11
CA ASP A 58 -9.61 20.27 -6.66
C ASP A 58 -10.00 20.22 -5.17
N LEU A 59 -9.06 19.73 -4.35
CA LEU A 59 -9.28 19.49 -2.91
C LEU A 59 -8.63 20.57 -2.04
N PHE A 60 -7.58 21.21 -2.55
CA PHE A 60 -6.73 22.15 -1.84
C PHE A 60 -6.44 23.37 -2.72
N PRO A 61 -6.06 24.51 -2.11
CA PRO A 61 -5.50 25.63 -2.85
C PRO A 61 -4.28 25.21 -3.67
N VAL A 62 -4.05 25.88 -4.80
CA VAL A 62 -2.99 25.55 -5.78
C VAL A 62 -1.61 25.37 -5.13
N ASP A 63 -1.22 26.25 -4.20
CA ASP A 63 0.09 26.17 -3.54
C ASP A 63 0.24 24.91 -2.68
N VAL A 64 -0.83 24.49 -2.00
CA VAL A 64 -0.86 23.28 -1.17
C VAL A 64 -0.89 22.04 -2.08
N ALA A 65 -1.67 22.05 -3.15
CA ALA A 65 -1.71 20.98 -4.14
C ALA A 65 -0.33 20.74 -4.78
N ARG A 66 0.39 21.82 -5.12
CA ARG A 66 1.76 21.76 -5.61
C ARG A 66 2.72 21.14 -4.60
N LEU A 67 2.69 21.61 -3.35
CA LEU A 67 3.52 21.07 -2.29
C LEU A 67 3.31 19.55 -2.14
N ILE A 68 2.06 19.10 -2.10
CA ILE A 68 1.71 17.68 -2.05
C ILE A 68 2.22 16.97 -3.31
N GLY A 69 1.94 17.51 -4.49
CA GLY A 69 2.38 16.93 -5.77
C GLY A 69 3.89 16.72 -5.88
N TYR A 70 4.70 17.63 -5.36
CA TYR A 70 6.16 17.49 -5.35
C TYR A 70 6.67 16.51 -4.28
N THR A 71 6.05 16.50 -3.11
CA THR A 71 6.52 15.71 -1.96
C THR A 71 6.05 14.26 -2.01
N LEU A 72 4.91 14.00 -2.63
CA LEU A 72 4.30 12.69 -2.68
C LEU A 72 5.16 11.62 -3.39
N PRO A 73 5.77 11.87 -4.58
CA PRO A 73 6.69 10.92 -5.20
C PRO A 73 7.92 10.63 -4.34
N LEU A 74 8.43 11.63 -3.61
CA LEU A 74 9.56 11.45 -2.69
C LEU A 74 9.17 10.55 -1.51
N PHE A 75 7.96 10.72 -0.99
CA PHE A 75 7.41 9.90 0.08
C PHE A 75 7.21 8.45 -0.37
N GLU A 76 6.72 8.23 -1.59
CA GLU A 76 6.58 6.91 -2.20
C GLU A 76 7.93 6.19 -2.33
N ILE A 77 8.98 6.88 -2.77
CA ILE A 77 10.35 6.32 -2.84
C ILE A 77 10.86 5.99 -1.44
N ALA A 78 10.70 6.89 -0.47
CA ALA A 78 11.16 6.67 0.90
C ALA A 78 10.51 5.41 1.51
N LEU A 79 9.19 5.26 1.35
CA LEU A 79 8.47 4.08 1.81
C LEU A 79 8.91 2.80 1.08
N ALA A 80 9.13 2.86 -0.24
CA ALA A 80 9.62 1.72 -1.01
C ALA A 80 10.99 1.26 -0.51
N VAL A 81 11.93 2.19 -0.31
CA VAL A 81 13.28 1.87 0.20
C VAL A 81 13.21 1.28 1.61
N LEU A 82 12.41 1.86 2.50
CA LEU A 82 12.24 1.36 3.86
C LEU A 82 11.61 -0.05 3.90
N LEU A 83 10.61 -0.32 3.04
CA LEU A 83 10.01 -1.65 2.90
C LEU A 83 11.00 -2.67 2.36
N LEU A 84 11.84 -2.30 1.38
CA LEU A 84 12.90 -3.18 0.85
C LEU A 84 13.96 -3.47 1.91
N ALA A 85 14.45 -2.43 2.59
CA ALA A 85 15.41 -2.56 3.69
C ALA A 85 14.84 -3.37 4.87
N GLY A 86 13.51 -3.36 5.04
CA GLY A 86 12.86 -4.01 6.17
C GLY A 86 13.18 -3.34 7.49
N LEU A 87 13.20 -2.01 7.44
CA LEU A 87 13.38 -1.17 8.61
C LEU A 87 12.02 -0.60 9.02
N ALA A 88 11.71 -0.68 10.32
CA ALA A 88 10.44 -0.29 10.90
C ALA A 88 9.23 -0.89 10.16
N THR A 89 9.35 -2.15 9.72
CA THR A 89 8.42 -2.85 8.81
C THR A 89 6.95 -2.69 9.20
N ARG A 90 6.65 -2.81 10.49
CA ARG A 90 5.31 -2.61 11.05
C ARG A 90 4.77 -1.21 10.77
N TYR A 91 5.55 -0.18 11.08
CA TYR A 91 5.17 1.21 10.92
C TYR A 91 5.10 1.60 9.46
N VAL A 92 6.10 1.20 8.67
CA VAL A 92 6.16 1.49 7.24
C VAL A 92 5.01 0.81 6.51
N GLY A 93 4.67 -0.44 6.85
CA GLY A 93 3.47 -1.11 6.34
C GLY A 93 2.18 -0.37 6.67
N ALA A 94 2.03 0.12 7.91
CA ALA A 94 0.86 0.89 8.34
C ALA A 94 0.76 2.24 7.63
N VAL A 95 1.88 2.96 7.49
CA VAL A 95 1.93 4.25 6.78
C VAL A 95 1.62 4.07 5.30
N SER A 96 2.17 3.03 4.65
CA SER A 96 1.86 2.71 3.26
C SER A 96 0.38 2.35 3.09
N ALA A 97 -0.22 1.59 4.01
CA ALA A 97 -1.64 1.29 3.97
C ALA A 97 -2.50 2.56 4.14
N LEU A 98 -2.13 3.42 5.09
CA LEU A 98 -2.81 4.70 5.31
C LEU A 98 -2.74 5.59 4.08
N LEU A 99 -1.57 5.65 3.42
CA LEU A 99 -1.39 6.40 2.18
C LEU A 99 -2.36 5.90 1.08
N MET A 100 -2.50 4.58 0.93
CA MET A 100 -3.48 4.00 -0.01
C MET A 100 -4.92 4.36 0.35
N VAL A 101 -5.28 4.37 1.63
CA VAL A 101 -6.62 4.80 2.09
C VAL A 101 -6.88 6.27 1.76
N VAL A 102 -5.88 7.15 1.92
CA VAL A 102 -5.98 8.56 1.54
C VAL A 102 -6.22 8.71 0.04
N PHE A 103 -5.53 7.94 -0.80
CA PHE A 103 -5.78 7.93 -2.26
C PHE A 103 -7.20 7.48 -2.60
N ILE A 104 -7.67 6.38 -2.00
CA ILE A 104 -9.04 5.89 -2.21
C ILE A 104 -10.04 7.00 -1.84
N ALA A 105 -9.85 7.66 -0.70
CA ALA A 105 -10.72 8.75 -0.26
C ALA A 105 -10.72 9.93 -1.27
N GLY A 106 -9.55 10.27 -1.82
CA GLY A 106 -9.43 11.25 -2.89
C GLY A 106 -10.23 10.86 -4.13
N VAL A 107 -10.08 9.62 -4.62
CA VAL A 107 -10.78 9.11 -5.81
C VAL A 107 -12.29 9.09 -5.61
N VAL A 108 -12.74 8.59 -4.45
CA VAL A 108 -14.17 8.58 -4.08
C VAL A 108 -14.72 10.00 -4.00
N SER A 109 -13.95 10.96 -3.46
CA SER A 109 -14.34 12.37 -3.40
C SER A 109 -14.45 13.00 -4.80
N ALA A 110 -13.52 12.73 -5.70
CA ALA A 110 -13.59 13.20 -7.09
C ALA A 110 -14.82 12.64 -7.81
N MET A 111 -15.09 11.34 -7.63
CA MET A 111 -16.26 10.66 -8.18
C MET A 111 -17.57 11.25 -7.63
N ALA A 112 -17.67 11.51 -6.32
CA ALA A 112 -18.85 12.10 -5.70
C ALA A 112 -19.14 13.53 -6.18
N ARG A 113 -18.10 14.26 -6.62
CA ARG A 113 -18.21 15.62 -7.18
C ARG A 113 -18.39 15.63 -8.71
N GLY A 114 -18.43 14.46 -9.36
CA GLY A 114 -18.59 14.36 -10.81
C GLY A 114 -17.39 14.86 -11.60
N LEU A 115 -16.20 14.91 -10.99
CA LEU A 115 -14.97 15.23 -11.72
C LEU A 115 -14.64 14.09 -12.68
N ASN A 116 -14.16 14.39 -13.87
CA ASN A 116 -13.61 13.40 -14.81
C ASN A 116 -12.10 13.49 -14.77
N ILE A 117 -11.48 12.68 -13.90
CA ILE A 117 -10.03 12.66 -13.72
C ILE A 117 -9.46 11.25 -13.85
N ASP A 118 -8.23 11.17 -14.32
CA ASP A 118 -7.40 9.99 -14.08
C ASP A 118 -6.72 10.13 -12.72
N CYS A 119 -6.67 9.05 -11.95
CA CYS A 119 -6.22 9.06 -10.55
C CYS A 119 -4.71 9.30 -10.42
N GLY A 120 -3.97 9.19 -11.53
CA GLY A 120 -2.56 9.54 -11.64
C GLY A 120 -1.57 8.73 -10.80
N CYS A 121 -2.02 7.64 -10.16
CA CYS A 121 -1.16 6.81 -9.30
C CYS A 121 0.06 6.21 -10.03
N PHE A 122 0.07 6.13 -11.37
CA PHE A 122 1.20 5.60 -12.16
C PHE A 122 1.63 6.52 -13.31
N GLY A 123 1.77 7.82 -13.03
CA GLY A 123 2.34 8.77 -14.01
C GLY A 123 1.37 9.28 -15.07
N GLY A 124 0.08 8.94 -14.95
CA GLY A 124 -1.02 9.65 -15.60
C GLY A 124 -1.61 10.71 -14.67
N GLY A 125 -2.84 11.12 -14.95
CA GLY A 125 -3.59 12.04 -14.10
C GLY A 125 -4.00 13.33 -14.81
N GLY A 126 -4.87 14.09 -14.16
CA GLY A 126 -5.48 15.27 -14.77
C GLY A 126 -6.87 14.98 -15.31
N GLN A 127 -7.45 15.96 -16.00
CA GLN A 127 -8.79 15.83 -16.56
C GLN A 127 -8.79 14.90 -17.77
N VAL A 128 -9.81 14.05 -17.85
CA VAL A 128 -10.03 13.11 -18.96
C VAL A 128 -11.41 13.32 -19.57
N GLU A 129 -11.58 12.83 -20.79
CA GLU A 129 -12.89 12.87 -21.46
C GLU A 129 -13.94 12.07 -20.66
N PRO A 130 -15.22 12.51 -20.68
CA PRO A 130 -16.31 11.78 -20.03
C PRO A 130 -16.41 10.35 -20.55
N GLY A 131 -16.26 9.36 -19.66
CA GLY A 131 -16.34 7.93 -19.98
C GLY A 131 -14.99 7.21 -20.06
N GLU A 132 -13.86 7.91 -20.02
CA GLU A 132 -12.52 7.29 -19.92
C GLU A 132 -12.05 7.08 -18.47
N THR A 133 -12.88 7.43 -17.48
CA THR A 133 -12.54 7.33 -16.07
C THR A 133 -12.45 5.88 -15.60
N LYS A 134 -11.30 5.51 -15.02
CA LYS A 134 -11.03 4.15 -14.50
C LYS A 134 -11.07 4.10 -12.97
N TYR A 135 -12.09 4.70 -12.37
CA TYR A 135 -12.21 4.79 -10.90
C TYR A 135 -12.29 3.42 -10.23
N GLY A 136 -13.12 2.50 -10.76
CA GLY A 136 -13.30 1.18 -10.15
C GLY A 136 -12.00 0.37 -10.09
N LEU A 137 -11.21 0.38 -11.17
CA LEU A 137 -9.92 -0.32 -11.21
C LEU A 137 -8.92 0.31 -10.25
N SER A 138 -8.89 1.65 -10.19
CA SER A 138 -7.99 2.38 -9.29
C SER A 138 -8.30 2.09 -7.82
N ILE A 139 -9.58 2.13 -7.44
CA ILE A 139 -10.02 1.80 -6.07
C ILE A 139 -9.70 0.34 -5.72
N ALA A 140 -10.03 -0.61 -6.60
CA ALA A 140 -9.79 -2.03 -6.34
C ALA A 140 -8.30 -2.33 -6.14
N ARG A 141 -7.45 -1.72 -6.97
CA ARG A 141 -6.01 -1.80 -6.86
C ARG A 141 -5.50 -1.19 -5.55
N ASP A 142 -5.95 0.01 -5.20
CA ASP A 142 -5.50 0.70 -3.99
C ASP A 142 -5.97 -0.05 -2.72
N ILE A 143 -7.15 -0.68 -2.75
CA ILE A 143 -7.61 -1.60 -1.69
C ILE A 143 -6.67 -2.80 -1.56
N ALA A 144 -6.26 -3.40 -2.69
CA ALA A 144 -5.33 -4.51 -2.67
C ALA A 144 -3.98 -4.10 -2.05
N PHE A 145 -3.45 -2.93 -2.40
CA PHE A 145 -2.22 -2.40 -1.81
C PHE A 145 -2.37 -2.02 -0.33
N ALA A 146 -3.52 -1.45 0.06
CA ALA A 146 -3.84 -1.19 1.46
C ALA A 146 -3.88 -2.49 2.28
N ALA A 147 -4.46 -3.55 1.73
CA ALA A 147 -4.49 -4.86 2.36
C ALA A 147 -3.09 -5.46 2.53
N LEU A 148 -2.20 -5.30 1.53
CA LEU A 148 -0.80 -5.71 1.64
C LEU A 148 -0.07 -4.94 2.74
N GLY A 149 -0.22 -3.61 2.79
CA GLY A 149 0.37 -2.78 3.84
C GLY A 149 -0.15 -3.14 5.24
N GLY A 150 -1.46 -3.37 5.35
CA GLY A 150 -2.11 -3.83 6.59
C GLY A 150 -1.62 -5.21 7.03
N PHE A 151 -1.45 -6.14 6.09
CA PHE A 151 -0.88 -7.46 6.38
C PHE A 151 0.54 -7.35 6.93
N ILE A 152 1.39 -6.53 6.31
CA ILE A 152 2.75 -6.26 6.80
C ILE A 152 2.72 -5.64 8.21
N ALA A 153 1.79 -4.73 8.47
CA ALA A 153 1.66 -4.06 9.77
C ALA A 153 1.18 -5.01 10.89
N LEU A 154 0.31 -5.96 10.57
CA LEU A 154 -0.23 -6.92 11.54
C LEU A 154 0.72 -8.11 11.76
N TRP A 155 1.43 -8.54 10.72
CA TRP A 155 2.39 -9.64 10.77
C TRP A 155 3.77 -9.21 10.27
N PRO A 156 4.54 -8.44 11.07
CA PRO A 156 5.81 -7.84 10.64
C PRO A 156 6.96 -8.84 10.54
N ARG A 157 6.80 -10.07 11.05
CA ARG A 157 7.83 -11.11 10.97
C ARG A 157 8.18 -11.35 9.51
N SER A 158 9.43 -11.12 9.15
CA SER A 158 9.91 -11.20 7.79
C SER A 158 11.39 -11.56 7.76
N PRO A 159 11.82 -12.50 6.91
CA PRO A 159 13.24 -12.77 6.71
C PRO A 159 13.92 -11.54 6.08
N PHE A 160 15.22 -11.38 6.35
CA PHE A 160 16.05 -10.27 5.83
C PHE A 160 15.64 -8.85 6.24
N ALA A 161 14.72 -8.70 7.20
CA ALA A 161 14.42 -7.39 7.78
C ALA A 161 15.58 -6.93 8.68
N ILE A 162 16.07 -5.70 8.47
CA ILE A 162 17.04 -5.05 9.37
C ILE A 162 16.48 -4.95 10.79
N ASP A 163 15.16 -4.87 10.95
CA ASP A 163 14.47 -4.93 12.25
C ASP A 163 14.90 -6.12 13.12
N ARG A 164 15.21 -7.26 12.50
CA ARG A 164 15.70 -8.46 13.20
C ARG A 164 17.14 -8.30 13.68
N ALA A 165 17.99 -7.64 12.90
CA ALA A 165 19.37 -7.36 13.27
C ALA A 165 19.45 -6.32 14.40
N LEU A 166 18.53 -5.36 14.42
CA LEU A 166 18.44 -4.31 15.44
C LEU A 166 17.60 -4.72 16.67
N GLY A 167 16.96 -5.90 16.66
CA GLY A 167 16.12 -6.38 17.75
C GLY A 167 14.82 -5.59 17.96
N LEU A 168 14.42 -4.79 16.98
CA LEU A 168 13.22 -3.94 17.02
C LEU A 168 11.92 -4.77 16.98
N PHE A 169 11.94 -5.91 16.29
CA PHE A 169 10.81 -6.84 16.24
C PHE A 169 11.32 -8.29 16.18
N ARG A 170 10.99 -9.10 17.21
CA ARG A 170 11.26 -10.54 17.31
C ARG A 170 10.05 -11.37 16.86
#